data_AF-A0A382BZ35-F1
#
_entry.id   AF-A0A382BZ35-F1
#
_cell.length_a   1.000
_cell.length_b   1.000
_cell.length_c   1.000
_cell.angle_alpha   90.00
_cell.angle_beta   90.00
_cell.angle_gamma   90.00
#
_symmetry.space_group_name_H-M   'P 1'
#
loop_
_entity.id
_entity.type
_entity.pdbx_description
1 polymer ?
#
loop_
_entity_poly.entity_id
_entity_poly.type
_entity_poly.pdbx_seq_one_letter_code
_entity_poly.pdbx_strand_id
1 'polypeptide(L)'
;MRLWARTLIRNSFFQVGAGILLTMVLGGLILQWLEPGDISKDDNPYWWAIVTMTTVGYGDFYPTTPAGRIFAVFIMFMGISLVSLLTASISSIFVAQKIREGKGLEQLNLTDHLIMCGWNPNGERILDSIQHLSGGIKREVVLINEMNEEDVTQLKNRYQKIRIHFVSGDFTQEEILNRASIKDADTVIVIPNTTGSEVASYDEKTIFATLTIKSMDPSIRVVAYLLDRVNLTHIKRADADEVVVGDDFSAHILASHVVDPGVPQIANQLMESNSNSRFKRVEIPSQFVGKSYEQLFDYFRKKDGSLLIGVFAEDENLGIGAILSSDASALDNFIERKLKEGGISLQEESKINVVVNPRKGYTLQEGERAIVIP
;
A
#
# COMPACT_ATOMS: atom_id res chain seq x y z
N MET A 1 -5.92 -21.24 -30.83
CA MET A 1 -4.87 -20.86 -31.80
C MET A 1 -5.19 -19.61 -32.64
N ARG A 2 -6.39 -19.46 -33.24
CA ARG A 2 -6.70 -18.30 -34.12
C ARG A 2 -6.70 -16.92 -33.44
N LEU A 3 -7.05 -16.82 -32.15
CA LEU A 3 -7.01 -15.55 -31.40
C LEU A 3 -5.58 -15.14 -31.03
N TRP A 4 -4.74 -16.10 -30.66
CA TRP A 4 -3.35 -15.89 -30.28
C TRP A 4 -2.49 -15.44 -31.47
N ALA A 5 -2.74 -15.99 -32.66
CA ALA A 5 -2.10 -15.52 -33.90
C ALA A 5 -2.52 -14.09 -34.26
N ARG A 6 -3.79 -13.71 -34.03
CA ARG A 6 -4.28 -12.35 -34.27
C ARG A 6 -3.69 -11.32 -33.30
N THR A 7 -3.49 -11.67 -32.03
CA THR A 7 -2.80 -10.80 -31.07
C THR A 7 -1.31 -10.69 -31.35
N LEU A 8 -0.66 -11.76 -31.82
CA LEU A 8 0.75 -11.72 -32.26
C LEU A 8 0.95 -10.79 -33.46
N ILE A 9 0.08 -10.90 -34.47
CA ILE A 9 0.16 -10.12 -35.71
C ILE A 9 -0.13 -8.62 -35.45
N ARG A 10 -0.78 -8.24 -34.36
CA ARG A 10 -1.14 -6.85 -34.07
C ARG A 10 -0.10 -6.09 -33.24
N ASN A 11 0.88 -6.77 -32.67
CA ASN A 11 1.89 -6.15 -31.82
C ASN A 11 3.11 -5.73 -32.68
N SER A 12 3.44 -4.43 -32.67
CA SER A 12 4.48 -3.82 -33.51
C SER A 12 5.84 -4.49 -33.33
N PHE A 13 6.17 -4.94 -32.12
CA PHE A 13 7.40 -5.68 -31.83
C PHE A 13 7.52 -6.97 -32.66
N PHE A 14 6.45 -7.79 -32.68
CA PHE A 14 6.44 -9.04 -33.43
C PHE A 14 6.40 -8.80 -34.94
N GLN A 15 5.73 -7.73 -35.40
CA GLN A 15 5.73 -7.34 -36.81
C GLN A 15 7.13 -6.94 -37.29
N VAL A 16 7.86 -6.14 -36.51
CA VAL A 16 9.22 -5.73 -36.86
C VAL A 16 10.18 -6.93 -36.84
N GLY A 17 10.08 -7.80 -35.82
CA GLY A 17 10.88 -9.03 -35.76
C GLY A 17 10.63 -9.97 -36.94
N ALA A 18 9.36 -10.17 -37.31
CA ALA A 18 9.00 -10.95 -38.50
C ALA A 18 9.48 -10.29 -39.80
N GLY A 19 9.43 -8.96 -39.88
CA GLY A 19 9.96 -8.18 -41.01
C GLY A 19 11.46 -8.36 -41.19
N ILE A 20 12.25 -8.34 -40.09
CA ILE A 20 13.69 -8.61 -40.13
C ILE A 20 13.97 -10.01 -40.68
N LEU A 21 13.31 -11.04 -40.14
CA LEU A 21 13.48 -12.42 -40.60
C LEU A 21 13.10 -12.59 -42.07
N LEU A 22 11.98 -11.99 -42.49
CA LEU A 22 11.53 -12.03 -43.86
C LEU A 22 12.55 -11.37 -44.80
N THR A 23 13.06 -10.19 -44.44
CA THR A 23 14.08 -9.49 -45.22
C THR A 23 15.39 -10.25 -45.27
N MET A 24 15.81 -10.93 -44.19
CA MET A 24 17.02 -11.77 -44.20
C MET A 24 16.87 -12.96 -45.16
N VAL A 25 15.72 -13.63 -45.12
CA VAL A 25 15.45 -14.79 -46.00
C VAL A 25 15.31 -14.36 -47.46
N LEU A 26 14.50 -13.34 -47.74
CA LEU A 26 14.35 -12.81 -49.11
C LEU A 26 15.65 -12.18 -49.62
N GLY A 27 16.40 -11.53 -48.73
CA GLY A 27 17.72 -10.97 -48.99
C GLY A 27 18.70 -12.03 -49.49
N GLY A 28 18.80 -13.15 -48.77
CA GLY A 28 19.61 -14.29 -49.18
C GLY A 28 19.14 -14.91 -50.50
N LEU A 29 17.83 -15.15 -50.67
CA LEU A 29 17.28 -15.73 -51.90
C LEU A 29 17.57 -14.88 -53.15
N ILE A 30 17.38 -13.56 -53.05
CA ILE A 30 17.61 -12.65 -54.18
C ILE A 30 19.11 -12.54 -54.48
N LEU A 31 19.95 -12.49 -53.44
CA LEU A 31 21.40 -12.46 -53.61
C LEU A 31 21.91 -13.75 -54.29
N GLN A 32 21.36 -14.90 -53.90
CA GLN A 32 21.69 -16.19 -54.51
C GLN A 32 21.46 -16.19 -56.03
N TRP A 33 20.42 -15.49 -56.49
CA TRP A 33 20.12 -15.35 -57.93
C TRP A 33 21.00 -14.32 -58.63
N LEU A 34 21.44 -13.27 -57.94
CA LEU A 34 22.23 -12.17 -58.50
C LEU A 34 23.74 -12.43 -58.55
N GLU A 35 24.28 -13.23 -57.63
CA GLU A 35 25.72 -13.47 -57.49
C GLU A 35 26.12 -14.91 -57.85
N PRO A 36 27.10 -15.13 -58.73
CA PRO A 36 27.74 -16.43 -58.91
C PRO A 36 28.86 -16.64 -57.89
N GLY A 37 29.21 -17.90 -57.59
CA GLY A 37 30.38 -18.26 -56.79
C GLY A 37 30.02 -18.79 -55.40
N ASP A 38 30.94 -18.66 -54.45
CA ASP A 38 30.78 -19.29 -53.13
C ASP A 38 29.73 -18.61 -52.24
N ILE A 39 29.41 -17.33 -52.49
CA ILE A 39 28.35 -16.59 -51.79
C ILE A 39 26.93 -17.10 -52.08
N SER A 40 26.71 -17.76 -53.24
CA SER A 40 25.39 -18.28 -53.61
C SER A 40 25.20 -19.79 -53.34
N LYS A 41 26.22 -20.44 -52.76
CA LYS A 41 26.16 -21.85 -52.38
C LYS A 41 25.63 -22.02 -50.96
N ASP A 42 24.96 -23.14 -50.75
CA ASP A 42 24.49 -23.59 -49.43
C ASP A 42 23.75 -22.47 -48.67
N ASP A 43 24.11 -22.24 -47.41
CA ASP A 43 23.49 -21.23 -46.54
C ASP A 43 24.23 -19.88 -46.52
N ASN A 44 25.32 -19.75 -47.28
CA ASN A 44 26.16 -18.55 -47.34
C ASN A 44 25.40 -17.26 -47.71
N PRO A 45 24.40 -17.25 -48.63
CA PRO A 45 23.71 -16.00 -48.94
C PRO A 45 22.81 -15.51 -47.80
N TYR A 46 22.25 -16.44 -47.00
CA TYR A 46 21.48 -16.10 -45.79
C TYR A 46 22.39 -15.64 -44.65
N TRP A 47 23.53 -16.32 -44.47
CA TRP A 47 24.56 -15.89 -43.53
C TRP A 47 25.04 -14.47 -43.83
N TRP A 48 25.33 -14.17 -45.10
CA TRP A 48 25.67 -12.82 -45.53
C TRP A 48 24.59 -11.80 -45.20
N ALA A 49 23.31 -12.12 -45.45
CA ALA A 49 22.19 -11.23 -45.16
C ALA A 49 22.08 -10.95 -43.64
N ILE A 50 22.25 -11.98 -42.80
CA ILE A 50 22.24 -11.85 -41.33
C ILE A 50 23.39 -10.95 -40.86
N VAL A 51 24.62 -11.25 -41.27
CA VAL A 51 25.85 -10.53 -40.85
C VAL A 51 25.85 -9.09 -41.33
N THR A 52 25.31 -8.83 -42.52
CA THR A 52 25.20 -7.49 -43.10
C THR A 52 24.10 -6.67 -42.42
N MET A 53 22.90 -7.22 -42.24
CA MET A 53 21.79 -6.51 -41.60
C MET A 53 22.04 -6.26 -40.10
N THR A 54 22.77 -7.14 -39.42
CA THR A 54 23.19 -6.95 -38.02
C THR A 54 24.43 -6.07 -37.87
N THR A 55 24.95 -5.51 -38.97
CA THR A 55 26.13 -4.61 -39.00
C THR A 55 27.43 -5.25 -38.49
N VAL A 56 27.52 -6.58 -38.46
CA VAL A 56 28.73 -7.32 -38.04
C VAL A 56 29.80 -7.28 -39.15
N GLY A 57 29.40 -7.61 -40.37
CA GLY A 57 30.25 -7.47 -41.57
C GLY A 57 31.59 -8.22 -41.55
N TYR A 58 31.60 -9.54 -41.36
CA TYR A 58 32.84 -10.34 -41.36
C TYR A 58 33.68 -10.23 -42.64
N GLY A 59 33.04 -9.95 -43.79
CA GLY A 59 33.72 -9.82 -45.09
C GLY A 59 34.20 -11.15 -45.69
N ASP A 60 33.77 -12.27 -45.10
CA ASP A 60 33.96 -13.64 -45.57
C ASP A 60 33.22 -13.90 -46.89
N PHE A 61 32.02 -13.32 -47.05
CA PHE A 61 31.27 -13.30 -48.29
C PHE A 61 30.82 -11.89 -48.64
N TYR A 62 30.90 -11.51 -49.91
CA TYR A 62 30.45 -10.21 -50.39
C TYR A 62 30.07 -10.23 -51.88
N PRO A 63 29.09 -9.41 -52.31
CA PRO A 63 28.69 -9.31 -53.71
C PRO A 63 29.77 -8.66 -54.57
N THR A 64 30.06 -9.27 -55.70
CA THR A 64 31.10 -8.85 -56.65
C THR A 64 30.51 -8.26 -57.93
N THR A 65 29.30 -8.66 -58.33
CA THR A 65 28.64 -8.16 -59.53
C THR A 65 28.08 -6.75 -59.33
N PRO A 66 27.96 -5.94 -60.39
CA PRO A 66 27.33 -4.62 -60.29
C PRO A 66 25.89 -4.68 -59.74
N ALA A 67 25.11 -5.68 -60.15
CA ALA A 67 23.72 -5.84 -59.72
C ALA A 67 23.62 -6.26 -58.24
N GLY A 68 24.43 -7.23 -57.80
CA GLY A 68 24.47 -7.65 -56.40
C GLY A 68 24.97 -6.55 -55.46
N ARG A 69 25.90 -5.69 -55.91
CA ARG A 69 26.33 -4.51 -55.13
C ARG A 69 25.22 -3.47 -54.95
N ILE A 70 24.43 -3.19 -55.99
CA ILE A 70 23.27 -2.28 -55.88
C ILE A 70 22.23 -2.87 -54.92
N PHE A 71 21.96 -4.17 -55.02
CA PHE A 71 21.06 -4.87 -54.10
C PHE A 71 21.57 -4.86 -52.65
N ALA A 72 22.87 -5.05 -52.45
CA ALA A 72 23.50 -5.00 -51.14
C ALA A 72 23.31 -3.65 -50.44
N VAL A 73 23.46 -2.54 -51.19
CA VAL A 73 23.17 -1.20 -50.66
C VAL A 73 21.74 -1.11 -50.14
N PHE A 74 20.77 -1.63 -50.90
CA PHE A 74 19.37 -1.65 -50.47
C PHE A 74 19.15 -2.49 -49.20
N ILE A 75 19.75 -3.69 -49.13
CA ILE A 75 19.67 -4.55 -47.95
C ILE A 75 20.35 -3.92 -46.72
N MET A 76 21.47 -3.21 -46.90
CA MET A 76 22.14 -2.50 -45.80
C MET A 76 21.24 -1.40 -45.22
N PHE A 77 20.63 -0.56 -46.08
CA PHE A 77 19.69 0.47 -45.62
C PHE A 77 18.44 -0.14 -44.96
N MET A 78 17.87 -1.20 -45.54
CA MET A 78 16.73 -1.88 -44.94
C MET A 78 17.08 -2.53 -43.59
N GLY A 79 18.26 -3.14 -43.49
CA GLY A 79 18.78 -3.75 -42.27
C GLY A 79 18.91 -2.75 -41.13
N ILE A 80 19.64 -1.65 -41.36
CA ILE A 80 19.81 -0.62 -40.32
C ILE A 80 18.49 0.01 -39.92
N SER A 81 17.56 0.25 -40.85
CA SER A 81 16.23 0.77 -40.54
C SER A 81 15.42 -0.19 -39.68
N LEU A 82 15.36 -1.48 -40.04
CA LEU A 82 14.58 -2.48 -39.30
C LEU A 82 15.16 -2.76 -37.91
N VAL A 83 16.48 -2.87 -37.78
CA VAL A 83 17.15 -3.05 -36.48
C VAL A 83 16.95 -1.82 -35.57
N SER A 84 16.98 -0.61 -36.15
CA SER A 84 16.67 0.63 -35.42
C SER A 84 15.22 0.65 -34.92
N LEU A 85 14.26 0.21 -35.75
CA LEU A 85 12.85 0.09 -35.35
C LEU A 85 12.63 -0.96 -34.26
N LEU A 86 13.37 -2.07 -34.29
CA LEU A 86 13.31 -3.10 -33.26
C LEU A 86 13.78 -2.52 -31.92
N THR A 87 14.94 -1.84 -31.93
CA THR A 87 15.49 -1.17 -30.75
C THR A 87 14.54 -0.11 -30.20
N ALA A 88 13.94 0.71 -31.06
CA ALA A 88 12.96 1.72 -30.66
C ALA A 88 11.69 1.10 -30.06
N SER A 89 11.22 -0.02 -30.63
CA SER A 89 10.06 -0.75 -30.12
C SER A 89 10.31 -1.30 -28.72
N ILE A 90 11.47 -1.94 -28.51
CA ILE A 90 11.88 -2.43 -27.19
C ILE A 90 11.96 -1.28 -26.19
N SER A 91 12.64 -0.18 -26.54
CA SER A 91 12.75 1.01 -25.69
C SER A 91 11.38 1.57 -25.31
N SER A 92 10.45 1.66 -26.26
CA SER A 92 9.08 2.15 -26.01
C SER A 92 8.31 1.29 -25.02
N ILE A 93 8.52 -0.04 -25.03
CA ILE A 93 7.90 -0.97 -24.09
C ILE A 93 8.43 -0.69 -22.67
N PHE A 94 9.74 -0.56 -22.50
CA PHE A 94 10.34 -0.24 -21.20
C PHE A 94 9.91 1.13 -20.68
N VAL A 95 9.85 2.15 -21.55
CA VAL A 95 9.36 3.48 -21.18
C VAL A 95 7.89 3.43 -20.77
N ALA A 96 7.04 2.76 -21.55
CA ALA A 96 5.63 2.61 -21.22
C ALA A 96 5.42 1.86 -19.89
N GLN A 97 6.21 0.82 -19.62
CA GLN A 97 6.20 0.12 -18.35
C GLN A 97 6.60 1.05 -17.20
N LYS A 98 7.70 1.81 -17.34
CA LYS A 98 8.15 2.75 -16.32
C LYS A 98 7.11 3.84 -16.02
N ILE A 99 6.43 4.34 -17.04
CA ILE A 99 5.34 5.32 -16.88
C ILE A 99 4.15 4.67 -16.15
N ARG A 100 3.81 3.41 -16.45
CA ARG A 100 2.73 2.69 -15.75
C ARG A 100 3.07 2.45 -14.28
N GLU A 101 4.31 2.08 -13.96
CA GLU A 101 4.82 1.99 -12.59
C GLU A 101 4.69 3.33 -11.84
N GLY A 102 5.13 4.43 -12.48
CA GLY A 102 5.05 5.78 -11.91
C GLY A 102 3.62 6.22 -11.62
N LYS A 103 2.70 5.90 -12.55
CA LYS A 103 1.26 6.16 -12.42
C LYS A 103 0.54 5.18 -11.50
N GLY A 104 1.22 4.21 -10.89
CA GLY A 104 0.60 3.22 -10.02
C GLY A 104 -0.42 2.32 -10.73
N LEU A 105 -0.29 2.10 -12.03
CA LEU A 105 -1.21 1.29 -12.86
C LEU A 105 -0.85 -0.21 -12.90
N GLU A 106 0.12 -0.61 -12.08
CA GLU A 106 0.58 -2.00 -12.02
C GLU A 106 -0.12 -2.79 -10.91
N GLN A 107 -0.13 -4.11 -11.09
CA GLN A 107 -0.52 -5.07 -10.08
C GLN A 107 0.69 -5.32 -9.17
N LEU A 108 0.53 -5.07 -7.87
CA LEU A 108 1.54 -5.40 -6.89
C LEU A 108 1.48 -6.88 -6.53
N ASN A 109 2.61 -7.39 -6.04
CA ASN A 109 2.76 -8.74 -5.46
C ASN A 109 3.57 -8.57 -4.17
N LEU A 110 2.91 -8.14 -3.10
CA LEU A 110 3.50 -7.88 -1.78
C LEU A 110 2.80 -8.72 -0.72
N THR A 111 3.50 -9.01 0.37
CA THR A 111 2.98 -9.72 1.56
C THR A 111 3.39 -8.96 2.81
N ASP A 112 2.59 -9.04 3.87
CA ASP A 112 2.85 -8.41 5.18
C ASP A 112 3.05 -6.88 5.11
N HIS A 113 2.38 -6.22 4.16
CA HIS A 113 2.44 -4.78 3.95
C HIS A 113 1.24 -4.05 4.54
N LEU A 114 1.42 -2.75 4.75
CA LEU A 114 0.37 -1.82 5.17
C LEU A 114 -0.25 -1.19 3.93
N ILE A 115 -1.58 -1.16 3.84
CA ILE A 115 -2.29 -0.39 2.82
C ILE A 115 -2.86 0.88 3.45
N MET A 116 -2.66 2.02 2.79
CA MET A 116 -3.28 3.29 3.13
C MET A 116 -4.22 3.70 1.99
N CYS A 117 -5.52 3.75 2.25
CA CYS A 117 -6.55 4.15 1.31
C CYS A 117 -6.94 5.60 1.55
N GLY A 118 -6.96 6.39 0.48
CA GLY A 118 -7.30 7.82 0.54
C GLY A 118 -6.13 8.70 0.99
N TRP A 119 -6.33 10.02 0.92
CA TRP A 119 -5.32 11.01 1.30
C TRP A 119 -5.94 12.32 1.78
N ASN A 120 -5.35 12.88 2.82
CA ASN A 120 -5.68 14.20 3.36
C ASN A 120 -4.46 14.74 4.12
N PRO A 121 -4.49 15.97 4.69
CA PRO A 121 -3.38 16.52 5.46
C PRO A 121 -2.93 15.67 6.66
N ASN A 122 -3.78 14.79 7.20
CA ASN A 122 -3.38 13.83 8.23
C ASN A 122 -2.59 12.64 7.66
N GLY A 123 -2.73 12.32 6.37
CA GLY A 123 -1.97 11.25 5.70
C GLY A 123 -0.46 11.43 5.87
N GLU A 124 0.06 12.65 5.65
CA GLU A 124 1.47 12.97 5.88
C GLU A 124 1.89 12.71 7.34
N ARG A 125 1.07 13.15 8.30
CA ARG A 125 1.34 12.97 9.74
C ARG A 125 1.34 11.51 10.16
N ILE A 126 0.47 10.70 9.53
CA ILE A 126 0.41 9.25 9.76
C ILE A 126 1.70 8.61 9.23
N LEU A 127 2.13 8.94 8.02
CA LEU A 127 3.39 8.42 7.46
C LEU A 127 4.61 8.84 8.30
N ASP A 128 4.67 10.10 8.74
CA ASP A 128 5.71 10.58 9.67
C ASP A 128 5.71 9.76 10.95
N SER A 129 4.55 9.56 11.57
CA SER A 129 4.42 8.81 12.82
C SER A 129 4.82 7.34 12.65
N ILE A 130 4.40 6.70 11.57
CA ILE A 130 4.80 5.32 11.23
C ILE A 130 6.32 5.24 11.08
N GLN A 131 6.96 6.21 10.42
CA GLN A 131 8.41 6.22 10.25
C GLN A 131 9.16 6.24 11.58
N HIS A 132 8.70 7.04 12.54
CA HIS A 132 9.35 7.20 13.85
C HIS A 132 9.02 6.05 14.81
N LEU A 133 7.81 5.50 14.73
CA LEU A 133 7.36 4.41 15.61
C LEU A 133 7.83 3.02 15.16
N SER A 134 8.19 2.84 13.88
CA SER A 134 8.57 1.52 13.32
C SER A 134 9.89 0.95 13.86
N GLY A 135 10.59 1.62 14.78
CA GLY A 135 11.72 1.04 15.52
C GLY A 135 12.90 0.58 14.64
N GLY A 136 13.02 1.09 13.42
CA GLY A 136 14.04 0.70 12.43
C GLY A 136 13.63 -0.41 11.47
N ILE A 137 12.42 -0.98 11.59
CA ILE A 137 11.87 -1.93 10.63
C ILE A 137 11.43 -1.17 9.37
N LYS A 138 11.96 -1.55 8.20
CA LYS A 138 11.48 -1.04 6.92
C LYS A 138 10.11 -1.65 6.64
N ARG A 139 9.05 -0.87 6.86
CA ARG A 139 7.69 -1.23 6.48
C ARG A 139 7.46 -0.91 5.00
N GLU A 140 6.83 -1.84 4.30
CA GLU A 140 6.30 -1.63 2.96
C GLU A 140 4.90 -1.00 3.11
N VAL A 141 4.69 0.17 2.49
CA VAL A 141 3.42 0.90 2.56
C VAL A 141 2.89 1.08 1.14
N VAL A 142 1.67 0.63 0.89
CA VAL A 142 0.98 0.81 -0.38
C VAL A 142 -0.05 1.92 -0.23
N LEU A 143 0.13 3.03 -0.95
CA LEU A 143 -0.83 4.14 -1.00
C LEU A 143 -1.78 3.94 -2.18
N ILE A 144 -3.09 3.93 -1.90
CA ILE A 144 -4.15 3.90 -2.91
C ILE A 144 -4.84 5.26 -2.95
N ASN A 145 -4.64 6.01 -4.03
CA ASN A 145 -5.31 7.28 -4.24
C ASN A 145 -5.32 7.69 -5.72
N GLU A 146 -6.07 8.73 -6.08
CA GLU A 146 -6.15 9.31 -7.42
C GLU A 146 -5.21 10.51 -7.61
N MET A 147 -4.09 10.54 -6.87
CA MET A 147 -3.07 11.60 -6.97
C MET A 147 -2.39 11.62 -8.34
N ASN A 148 -1.92 12.78 -8.75
CA ASN A 148 -1.08 12.90 -9.93
C ASN A 148 0.34 12.32 -9.67
N GLU A 149 1.06 12.04 -10.74
CA GLU A 149 2.39 11.41 -10.70
C GLU A 149 3.44 12.30 -10.01
N GLU A 150 3.29 13.63 -10.08
CA GLU A 150 4.21 14.58 -9.47
C GLU A 150 4.14 14.52 -7.95
N ASP A 151 2.94 14.58 -7.37
CA ASP A 151 2.71 14.51 -5.93
C ASP A 151 3.22 13.17 -5.35
N VAL A 152 2.98 12.07 -6.06
CA VAL A 152 3.46 10.73 -5.68
C VAL A 152 5.00 10.70 -5.69
N THR A 153 5.62 11.31 -6.69
CA THR A 153 7.09 11.38 -6.80
C THR A 153 7.68 12.21 -5.66
N GLN A 154 7.06 13.35 -5.32
CA GLN A 154 7.46 14.17 -4.17
C GLN A 154 7.34 13.39 -2.85
N LEU A 155 6.24 12.64 -2.67
CA LEU A 155 6.03 11.81 -1.49
C LEU A 155 7.11 10.73 -1.36
N LYS A 156 7.37 9.97 -2.42
CA LYS A 156 8.43 8.93 -2.44
C LYS A 156 9.81 9.50 -2.13
N ASN A 157 10.12 10.69 -2.65
CA ASN A 157 11.40 11.35 -2.40
C ASN A 157 11.56 11.87 -0.97
N ARG A 158 10.46 12.29 -0.34
CA ARG A 158 10.44 12.75 1.06
C ARG A 158 10.65 11.60 2.04
N TYR A 159 10.01 10.47 1.78
CA TYR A 159 9.96 9.32 2.71
C TYR A 159 10.94 8.19 2.34
N GLN A 160 12.23 8.47 2.28
CA GLN A 160 13.24 7.48 1.84
C GLN A 160 13.45 6.30 2.82
N LYS A 161 13.02 6.43 4.08
CA LYS A 161 13.18 5.37 5.10
C LYS A 161 12.06 4.33 5.04
N ILE A 162 10.94 4.65 4.40
CA ILE A 162 9.80 3.76 4.16
C ILE A 162 9.78 3.43 2.67
N ARG A 163 9.38 2.21 2.30
CA ARG A 163 9.15 1.88 0.89
C ARG A 163 7.70 2.13 0.56
N ILE A 164 7.45 3.25 -0.14
CA ILE A 164 6.12 3.64 -0.58
C ILE A 164 5.87 3.11 -1.99
N HIS A 165 4.91 2.21 -2.12
CA HIS A 165 4.30 1.80 -3.38
C HIS A 165 3.04 2.62 -3.61
N PHE A 166 2.65 2.79 -4.86
CA PHE A 166 1.47 3.58 -5.21
C PHE A 166 0.60 2.79 -6.18
N VAL A 167 -0.70 2.77 -5.90
CA VAL A 167 -1.73 2.22 -6.79
C VAL A 167 -2.71 3.34 -7.10
N SER A 168 -2.82 3.72 -8.38
CA SER A 168 -3.78 4.74 -8.79
C SER A 168 -5.16 4.14 -9.00
N GLY A 169 -6.14 4.76 -8.35
CA GLY A 169 -7.56 4.47 -8.51
C GLY A 169 -8.38 4.75 -7.25
N ASP A 170 -9.69 4.59 -7.39
CA ASP A 170 -10.64 4.67 -6.28
C ASP A 170 -10.55 3.43 -5.39
N PHE A 171 -10.20 3.63 -4.12
CA PHE A 171 -10.04 2.58 -3.11
C PHE A 171 -11.36 1.92 -2.69
N THR A 172 -12.50 2.38 -3.19
CA THR A 172 -13.80 1.71 -3.03
C THR A 172 -14.00 0.53 -3.98
N GLN A 173 -13.20 0.45 -5.05
CA GLN A 173 -13.34 -0.54 -6.11
C GLN A 173 -12.49 -1.79 -5.82
N GLU A 174 -13.12 -2.96 -5.90
CA GLU A 174 -12.47 -4.26 -5.64
C GLU A 174 -11.25 -4.51 -6.56
N GLU A 175 -11.32 -4.08 -7.83
CA GLU A 175 -10.22 -4.21 -8.79
C GLU A 175 -8.96 -3.47 -8.31
N ILE A 176 -9.13 -2.27 -7.75
CA ILE A 176 -8.02 -1.43 -7.27
C ILE A 176 -7.42 -2.02 -6.00
N LEU A 177 -8.26 -2.50 -5.08
CA LEU A 177 -7.83 -3.17 -3.86
C LEU A 177 -7.06 -4.48 -4.15
N ASN A 178 -7.53 -5.27 -5.13
CA ASN A 178 -6.80 -6.45 -5.60
C ASN A 178 -5.45 -6.06 -6.21
N ARG A 179 -5.35 -4.96 -6.96
CA ARG A 179 -4.06 -4.43 -7.48
C ARG A 179 -3.06 -4.07 -6.40
N ALA A 180 -3.54 -3.70 -5.21
CA ALA A 180 -2.72 -3.41 -4.04
C ALA A 180 -2.36 -4.67 -3.21
N SER A 181 -2.66 -5.88 -3.69
CA SER A 181 -2.45 -7.14 -2.96
C SER A 181 -3.15 -7.16 -1.60
N ILE A 182 -4.41 -6.70 -1.52
CA ILE A 182 -5.11 -6.57 -0.24
C ILE A 182 -5.23 -7.87 0.57
N LYS A 183 -5.38 -9.01 -0.08
CA LYS A 183 -5.52 -10.32 0.57
C LYS A 183 -4.28 -10.74 1.37
N ASP A 184 -3.12 -10.17 1.02
CA ASP A 184 -1.84 -10.48 1.64
C ASP A 184 -1.37 -9.33 2.56
N ALA A 185 -2.22 -8.33 2.80
CA ALA A 185 -1.92 -7.18 3.65
C ALA A 185 -2.17 -7.48 5.13
N ASP A 186 -1.30 -6.96 6.00
CA ASP A 186 -1.40 -7.12 7.46
C ASP A 186 -2.47 -6.18 8.06
N THR A 187 -2.55 -4.96 7.55
CA THR A 187 -3.48 -3.93 8.03
C THR A 187 -3.83 -2.96 6.91
N VAL A 188 -5.06 -2.49 6.92
CA VAL A 188 -5.53 -1.42 6.02
C VAL A 188 -5.95 -0.22 6.85
N ILE A 189 -5.36 0.94 6.57
CA ILE A 189 -5.78 2.24 7.11
C ILE A 189 -6.62 2.93 6.05
N VAL A 190 -7.86 3.28 6.37
CA VAL A 190 -8.75 4.03 5.48
C VAL A 190 -8.91 5.44 6.01
N ILE A 191 -8.46 6.43 5.25
CA ILE A 191 -8.63 7.84 5.60
C ILE A 191 -9.55 8.56 4.59
N PRO A 192 -10.34 9.54 5.04
CA PRO A 192 -11.20 10.32 4.17
C PRO A 192 -10.36 11.03 3.12
N ASN A 193 -10.71 10.84 1.86
CA ASN A 193 -9.99 11.43 0.75
C ASN A 193 -10.48 12.86 0.51
N THR A 194 -9.75 13.85 1.01
CA THR A 194 -10.07 15.27 0.79
C THR A 194 -9.42 15.82 -0.48
N THR A 195 -8.60 15.01 -1.16
CA THR A 195 -8.00 15.37 -2.45
C THR A 195 -8.93 14.97 -3.59
N GLY A 196 -9.75 15.91 -4.07
CA GLY A 196 -10.66 15.70 -5.19
C GLY A 196 -11.80 16.72 -5.22
N SER A 197 -12.54 16.77 -6.32
CA SER A 197 -13.73 17.62 -6.50
C SER A 197 -15.04 16.90 -6.13
N GLU A 198 -14.98 15.88 -5.28
CA GLU A 198 -16.11 15.01 -5.01
C GLU A 198 -17.15 15.64 -4.08
N VAL A 199 -18.42 15.35 -4.39
CA VAL A 199 -19.62 15.89 -3.72
C VAL A 199 -20.10 14.97 -2.59
N ALA A 200 -19.66 13.70 -2.58
CA ALA A 200 -19.99 12.75 -1.52
C ALA A 200 -19.37 13.19 -0.19
N SER A 201 -20.06 12.91 0.92
CA SER A 201 -19.47 13.07 2.25
C SER A 201 -18.23 12.17 2.33
N TYR A 202 -17.07 12.72 2.69
CA TYR A 202 -15.80 12.00 2.68
C TYR A 202 -15.84 10.70 3.52
N ASP A 203 -16.68 10.67 4.56
CA ASP A 203 -16.91 9.51 5.42
C ASP A 203 -17.68 8.38 4.74
N GLU A 204 -18.57 8.69 3.79
CA GLU A 204 -19.32 7.68 3.04
C GLU A 204 -18.38 6.78 2.25
N LYS A 205 -17.35 7.37 1.62
CA LYS A 205 -16.30 6.60 0.93
C LYS A 205 -15.49 5.76 1.90
N THR A 206 -15.15 6.27 3.08
CA THR A 206 -14.45 5.49 4.11
C THR A 206 -15.29 4.28 4.54
N ILE A 207 -16.59 4.47 4.79
CA ILE A 207 -17.52 3.40 5.14
C ILE A 207 -17.62 2.38 4.00
N PHE A 208 -17.85 2.85 2.78
CA PHE A 208 -18.03 1.97 1.63
C PHE A 208 -16.77 1.17 1.31
N ALA A 209 -15.59 1.79 1.38
CA ALA A 209 -14.32 1.07 1.25
C ALA A 209 -14.13 0.02 2.36
N THR A 210 -14.46 0.37 3.61
CA THR A 210 -14.41 -0.59 4.73
C THR A 210 -15.29 -1.80 4.46
N LEU A 211 -16.53 -1.58 4.00
CA LEU A 211 -17.45 -2.65 3.59
C LEU A 211 -16.85 -3.52 2.49
N THR A 212 -16.31 -2.90 1.43
CA THR A 212 -15.66 -3.63 0.33
C THR A 212 -14.53 -4.50 0.86
N ILE A 213 -13.61 -3.94 1.65
CA ILE A 213 -12.46 -4.66 2.22
C ILE A 213 -12.93 -5.85 3.07
N LYS A 214 -13.87 -5.62 3.99
CA LYS A 214 -14.38 -6.67 4.88
C LYS A 214 -15.20 -7.74 4.15
N SER A 215 -15.88 -7.38 3.07
CA SER A 215 -16.57 -8.35 2.21
C SER A 215 -15.60 -9.22 1.39
N MET A 216 -14.44 -8.66 1.00
CA MET A 216 -13.40 -9.42 0.29
C MET A 216 -12.72 -10.41 1.22
N ASP A 217 -12.36 -9.97 2.43
CA ASP A 217 -11.78 -10.79 3.48
C ASP A 217 -12.08 -10.18 4.87
N PRO A 218 -12.93 -10.83 5.68
CA PRO A 218 -13.28 -10.35 7.02
C PRO A 218 -12.09 -10.33 7.99
N SER A 219 -11.06 -11.16 7.76
CA SER A 219 -9.92 -11.31 8.67
C SER A 219 -8.93 -10.14 8.62
N ILE A 220 -8.97 -9.34 7.55
CA ILE A 220 -8.10 -8.18 7.39
C ILE A 220 -8.43 -7.14 8.46
N ARG A 221 -7.40 -6.68 9.16
CA ARG A 221 -7.53 -5.62 10.15
C ARG A 221 -7.74 -4.27 9.46
N VAL A 222 -8.86 -3.61 9.74
CA VAL A 222 -9.19 -2.28 9.18
C VAL A 222 -9.21 -1.22 10.27
N VAL A 223 -8.39 -0.19 10.11
CA VAL A 223 -8.36 1.02 10.95
C VAL A 223 -8.91 2.17 10.14
N ALA A 224 -10.11 2.63 10.48
CA ALA A 224 -10.78 3.68 9.73
C ALA A 224 -10.73 5.03 10.45
N TYR A 225 -10.59 6.10 9.68
CA TYR A 225 -10.69 7.48 10.16
C TYR A 225 -11.97 8.13 9.62
N LEU A 226 -12.73 8.77 10.50
CA LEU A 226 -13.94 9.54 10.17
C LEU A 226 -13.74 11.01 10.50
N LEU A 227 -14.44 11.91 9.80
CA LEU A 227 -14.52 13.32 10.15
C LEU A 227 -15.72 13.61 11.05
N ASP A 228 -16.85 12.96 10.81
CA ASP A 228 -18.08 13.20 11.55
C ASP A 228 -18.44 12.01 12.46
N ARG A 229 -18.62 12.31 13.75
CA ARG A 229 -19.06 11.33 14.75
C ARG A 229 -20.42 10.72 14.43
N VAL A 230 -21.30 11.42 13.71
CA VAL A 230 -22.61 10.89 13.30
C VAL A 230 -22.45 9.58 12.49
N ASN A 231 -21.34 9.44 11.76
CA ASN A 231 -21.06 8.28 10.90
C ASN A 231 -20.44 7.08 11.65
N LEU A 232 -20.12 7.23 12.93
CA LEU A 232 -19.47 6.19 13.74
C LEU A 232 -20.27 4.88 13.76
N THR A 233 -21.60 4.97 13.95
CA THR A 233 -22.45 3.78 13.99
C THR A 233 -22.50 3.06 12.63
N HIS A 234 -22.37 3.79 11.52
CA HIS A 234 -22.38 3.21 10.18
C HIS A 234 -21.07 2.47 9.89
N ILE A 235 -19.92 3.04 10.25
CA ILE A 235 -18.64 2.37 10.00
C ILE A 235 -18.40 1.17 10.92
N LYS A 236 -18.92 1.21 12.16
CA LYS A 236 -18.88 0.05 13.05
C LYS A 236 -19.71 -1.11 12.51
N ARG A 237 -20.86 -0.84 11.88
CA ARG A 237 -21.64 -1.85 11.15
C ARG A 237 -20.93 -2.39 9.92
N ALA A 238 -19.99 -1.62 9.35
CA ALA A 238 -19.10 -2.10 8.30
C ALA A 238 -17.98 -3.01 8.81
N ASP A 239 -17.97 -3.35 10.10
CA ASP A 239 -17.01 -4.23 10.76
C ASP A 239 -15.58 -3.68 10.80
N ALA A 240 -15.42 -2.35 10.86
CA ALA A 240 -14.13 -1.73 11.14
C ALA A 240 -13.62 -2.13 12.53
N ASP A 241 -12.41 -2.70 12.60
CA ASP A 241 -11.80 -3.12 13.86
C ASP A 241 -11.55 -1.93 14.80
N GLU A 242 -10.98 -0.86 14.26
CA GLU A 242 -10.70 0.37 15.00
C GLU A 242 -11.22 1.58 14.22
N VAL A 243 -11.79 2.54 14.95
CA VAL A 243 -12.38 3.75 14.38
C VAL A 243 -11.84 4.96 15.12
N VAL A 244 -11.20 5.87 14.38
CA VAL A 244 -10.71 7.14 14.89
C VAL A 244 -11.60 8.24 14.32
N VAL A 245 -12.24 9.03 15.17
CA VAL A 245 -13.06 10.16 14.73
C VAL A 245 -12.25 11.46 14.89
N GLY A 246 -12.19 12.25 13.83
CA GLY A 246 -11.60 13.57 13.81
C GLY A 246 -12.34 14.53 14.72
N ASP A 247 -11.62 15.51 15.26
CA ASP A 247 -12.15 16.61 16.09
C ASP A 247 -12.80 16.26 17.43
N ASP A 248 -12.88 14.98 17.80
CA ASP A 248 -13.35 14.54 19.12
C ASP A 248 -12.60 15.21 20.29
N PHE A 249 -11.31 15.46 20.09
CA PHE A 249 -10.44 16.03 21.11
C PHE A 249 -10.15 17.52 20.90
N SER A 250 -10.30 18.05 19.68
CA SER A 250 -9.92 19.42 19.33
C SER A 250 -10.70 20.44 20.18
N ALA A 251 -12.02 20.31 20.24
CA ALA A 251 -12.87 21.19 21.02
C ALA A 251 -12.58 21.10 22.53
N HIS A 252 -12.35 19.89 23.03
CA HIS A 252 -11.99 19.67 24.43
C HIS A 252 -10.63 20.32 24.77
N ILE A 253 -9.61 20.10 23.94
CA ILE A 253 -8.28 20.70 24.11
C ILE A 253 -8.36 22.23 24.06
N LEU A 254 -9.14 22.80 23.14
CA LEU A 254 -9.38 24.25 23.07
C LEU A 254 -10.06 24.78 24.35
N ALA A 255 -11.07 24.09 24.86
CA ALA A 255 -11.72 24.45 26.11
C ALA A 255 -10.75 24.33 27.30
N SER A 256 -9.94 23.26 27.37
CA SER A 256 -8.93 23.06 28.40
C SER A 256 -7.82 24.12 28.37
N HIS A 257 -7.50 24.70 27.21
CA HIS A 257 -6.60 25.85 27.15
C HIS A 257 -7.13 27.08 27.89
N VAL A 258 -8.45 27.22 27.99
CA VAL A 258 -9.11 28.31 28.71
C VAL A 258 -9.29 27.97 30.18
N VAL A 259 -9.78 26.76 30.48
CA VAL A 259 -10.20 26.35 31.84
C VAL A 259 -9.04 25.80 32.66
N ASP A 260 -8.15 25.02 32.05
CA ASP A 260 -7.07 24.29 32.71
C ASP A 260 -5.69 24.53 32.03
N PRO A 261 -5.14 25.76 32.10
CA PRO A 261 -3.83 26.05 31.53
C PRO A 261 -2.76 25.09 32.05
N GLY A 262 -2.01 24.46 31.13
CA GLY A 262 -0.96 23.48 31.44
C GLY A 262 -1.34 22.05 31.05
N VAL A 263 -2.63 21.68 31.09
CA VAL A 263 -3.09 20.33 30.73
C VAL A 263 -2.87 20.03 29.23
N PRO A 264 -3.30 20.89 28.29
CA PRO A 264 -3.05 20.66 26.86
C PRO A 264 -1.56 20.57 26.49
N GLN A 265 -0.71 21.37 27.13
CA GLN A 265 0.73 21.41 26.86
C GLN A 265 1.39 20.09 27.23
N ILE A 266 1.05 19.53 28.40
CA ILE A 266 1.51 18.21 28.82
C ILE A 266 0.95 17.14 27.90
N ALA A 267 -0.35 17.16 27.59
CA ALA A 267 -0.96 16.18 26.70
C ALA A 267 -0.25 16.12 25.33
N ASN A 268 0.03 17.28 24.72
CA ASN A 268 0.80 17.35 23.46
C ASN A 268 2.22 16.78 23.63
N GLN A 269 2.93 17.16 24.70
CA GLN A 269 4.29 16.66 24.95
C GLN A 269 4.33 15.14 25.17
N LEU A 270 3.28 14.54 25.75
CA LEU A 270 3.18 13.09 25.94
C LEU A 270 2.82 12.34 24.65
N MET A 271 2.16 13.01 23.70
CA MET A 271 1.74 12.43 22.41
C MET A 271 2.78 12.60 21.29
N GLU A 272 3.62 13.64 21.35
CA GLU A 272 4.63 13.91 20.32
C GLU A 272 5.67 12.77 20.22
N SER A 273 5.86 12.25 19.01
CA SER A 273 6.76 11.12 18.72
C SER A 273 8.24 11.42 19.01
N ASN A 274 8.64 12.69 18.93
CA ASN A 274 10.01 13.16 19.17
C ASN A 274 10.26 13.59 20.63
N SER A 275 9.27 13.49 21.50
CA SER A 275 9.41 13.83 22.92
C SER A 275 10.12 12.73 23.70
N ASN A 276 11.01 13.14 24.61
CA ASN A 276 11.70 12.22 25.53
C ASN A 276 10.74 11.61 26.56
N SER A 277 9.60 12.26 26.82
CA SER A 277 8.61 11.85 27.84
C SER A 277 7.30 11.44 27.18
N ARG A 278 7.35 10.53 26.19
CA ARG A 278 6.15 10.03 25.50
C ARG A 278 5.56 8.78 26.16
N PHE A 279 4.29 8.48 25.89
CA PHE A 279 3.72 7.20 26.30
C PHE A 279 4.45 6.02 25.63
N LYS A 280 4.81 5.02 26.42
CA LYS A 280 5.47 3.80 25.95
C LYS A 280 4.79 2.57 26.50
N ARG A 281 4.44 1.64 25.60
CA ARG A 281 4.03 0.27 25.93
C ARG A 281 5.23 -0.52 26.42
N VAL A 282 5.09 -1.20 27.55
CA VAL A 282 6.08 -2.13 28.09
C VAL A 282 5.41 -3.40 28.59
N GLU A 283 6.10 -4.53 28.45
CA GLU A 283 5.65 -5.81 28.99
C GLU A 283 5.74 -5.80 30.52
N ILE A 284 4.76 -6.41 31.19
CA ILE A 284 4.78 -6.59 32.64
C ILE A 284 5.68 -7.80 32.95
N PRO A 285 6.72 -7.67 33.77
CA PRO A 285 7.55 -8.82 34.15
C PRO A 285 6.71 -9.86 34.88
N SER A 286 6.86 -11.14 34.50
CA SER A 286 6.05 -12.26 35.01
C SER A 286 5.98 -12.36 36.54
N GLN A 287 7.03 -11.92 37.24
CA GLN A 287 7.07 -11.85 38.72
C GLN A 287 6.07 -10.88 39.36
N PHE A 288 5.40 -10.03 38.58
CA PHE A 288 4.38 -9.09 39.03
C PHE A 288 2.96 -9.51 38.66
N VAL A 289 2.78 -10.60 37.91
CA VAL A 289 1.44 -11.19 37.70
C VAL A 289 0.91 -11.66 39.06
N GLY A 290 -0.33 -11.28 39.39
CA GLY A 290 -0.94 -11.54 40.70
C GLY A 290 -0.47 -10.61 41.84
N LYS A 291 0.41 -9.64 41.56
CA LYS A 291 0.83 -8.61 42.53
C LYS A 291 0.01 -7.33 42.41
N SER A 292 0.17 -6.44 43.38
CA SER A 292 -0.55 -5.17 43.36
C SER A 292 0.06 -4.19 42.36
N TYR A 293 -0.79 -3.34 41.79
CA TYR A 293 -0.38 -2.24 40.90
C TYR A 293 0.68 -1.33 41.55
N GLU A 294 0.57 -1.06 42.85
CA GLU A 294 1.53 -0.24 43.61
C GLU A 294 2.95 -0.84 43.59
N GLN A 295 3.07 -2.18 43.66
CA GLN A 295 4.37 -2.84 43.60
C GLN A 295 5.02 -2.70 42.22
N LEU A 296 4.22 -2.74 41.15
CA LEU A 296 4.71 -2.52 39.79
C LEU A 296 5.07 -1.04 39.55
N PHE A 297 4.28 -0.12 40.09
CA PHE A 297 4.57 1.31 40.07
C PHE A 297 5.94 1.61 40.70
N ASP A 298 6.18 1.09 41.91
CA ASP A 298 7.45 1.23 42.63
C ASP A 298 8.63 0.61 41.86
N TYR A 299 8.40 -0.51 41.17
CA TYR A 299 9.41 -1.17 40.36
C TYR A 299 9.90 -0.27 39.22
N PHE A 300 8.99 0.28 38.41
CA PHE A 300 9.37 1.17 37.32
C PHE A 300 10.03 2.45 37.83
N ARG A 301 9.47 3.06 38.89
CA ARG A 301 10.06 4.24 39.52
C ARG A 301 11.49 4.02 40.01
N LYS A 302 11.79 2.85 40.58
CA LYS A 302 13.15 2.54 41.09
C LYS A 302 14.11 2.08 39.99
N LYS A 303 13.61 1.43 38.94
CA LYS A 303 14.44 0.83 37.88
C LYS A 303 15.09 1.89 37.00
N ASP A 304 14.29 2.78 36.45
CA ASP A 304 14.72 3.76 35.45
C ASP A 304 14.07 5.14 35.62
N GLY A 305 13.27 5.33 36.68
CA GLY A 305 12.57 6.59 36.94
C GLY A 305 11.21 6.69 36.25
N SER A 306 10.82 5.70 35.43
CA SER A 306 9.59 5.75 34.65
C SER A 306 8.35 5.85 35.54
N LEU A 307 7.37 6.66 35.12
CA LEU A 307 6.07 6.78 35.75
C LEU A 307 5.09 5.78 35.13
N LEU A 308 4.60 4.82 35.92
CA LEU A 308 3.53 3.91 35.50
C LEU A 308 2.17 4.63 35.57
N ILE A 309 1.46 4.65 34.45
CA ILE A 309 0.15 5.33 34.31
C ILE A 309 -1.01 4.37 34.53
N GLY A 310 -0.89 3.18 33.95
CA GLY A 310 -1.98 2.23 33.89
C GLY A 310 -1.59 0.94 33.18
N VAL A 311 -2.57 0.06 33.07
CA VAL A 311 -2.45 -1.24 32.41
C VAL A 311 -3.53 -1.38 31.35
N PHE A 312 -3.29 -2.24 30.37
CA PHE A 312 -4.30 -2.59 29.38
C PHE A 312 -4.23 -4.07 29.03
N ALA A 313 -5.36 -4.61 28.59
CA ALA A 313 -5.49 -5.95 28.02
C ALA A 313 -6.06 -5.85 26.60
N GLU A 314 -5.63 -6.76 25.73
CA GLU A 314 -6.23 -6.99 24.40
C GLU A 314 -7.24 -8.14 24.58
N ASP A 315 -8.54 -7.85 24.43
CA ASP A 315 -9.61 -8.84 24.59
C ASP A 315 -9.82 -9.59 23.27
N GLU A 316 -9.77 -10.93 23.30
CA GLU A 316 -9.98 -11.78 22.12
C GLU A 316 -11.48 -12.00 21.82
N ASN A 317 -12.37 -11.67 22.75
CA ASN A 317 -13.81 -11.98 22.63
C ASN A 317 -14.65 -10.76 22.19
N LEU A 318 -15.57 -11.01 21.25
CA LEU A 318 -16.54 -10.05 20.72
C LEU A 318 -17.30 -9.33 21.84
N GLY A 319 -17.23 -7.99 21.85
CA GLY A 319 -18.03 -7.14 22.72
C GLY A 319 -19.53 -7.39 22.53
N ILE A 320 -20.25 -7.54 23.64
CA ILE A 320 -21.69 -7.89 23.69
C ILE A 320 -22.56 -6.84 22.94
N GLY A 321 -22.08 -5.60 22.80
CA GLY A 321 -22.74 -4.55 22.03
C GLY A 321 -22.94 -4.89 20.55
N ALA A 322 -22.01 -5.63 19.94
CA ALA A 322 -22.13 -6.09 18.55
C ALA A 322 -23.19 -7.19 18.37
N ILE A 323 -23.50 -7.94 19.43
CA ILE A 323 -24.52 -8.99 19.43
C ILE A 323 -25.93 -8.37 19.50
N LEU A 324 -26.10 -7.34 20.32
CA LEU A 324 -27.38 -6.66 20.54
C LEU A 324 -27.79 -5.70 19.41
N SER A 325 -26.87 -5.33 18.51
CA SER A 325 -27.17 -4.43 17.39
C SER A 325 -27.80 -5.12 16.18
N SER A 326 -28.00 -6.43 16.23
CA SER A 326 -28.39 -7.24 15.07
C SER A 326 -29.90 -7.23 14.77
N ASP A 327 -30.73 -6.83 15.73
CA ASP A 327 -32.14 -6.50 15.50
C ASP A 327 -32.58 -5.43 16.52
N ALA A 328 -33.30 -4.39 16.10
CA ALA A 328 -33.91 -3.45 17.05
C ALA A 328 -35.19 -4.06 17.65
N SER A 329 -35.07 -5.22 18.29
CA SER A 329 -36.22 -5.90 18.87
C SER A 329 -36.63 -5.26 20.21
N ALA A 330 -37.89 -5.43 20.61
CA ALA A 330 -38.35 -5.02 21.95
C ALA A 330 -37.58 -5.73 23.08
N LEU A 331 -36.95 -6.87 22.77
CA LEU A 331 -36.14 -7.64 23.71
C LEU A 331 -34.76 -7.00 23.91
N ASP A 332 -34.12 -6.48 22.86
CA ASP A 332 -32.80 -5.85 22.96
C ASP A 332 -32.86 -4.56 23.77
N ASN A 333 -33.89 -3.73 23.55
CA ASN A 333 -34.16 -2.55 24.38
C ASN A 333 -34.44 -2.92 25.86
N PHE A 334 -35.06 -4.09 26.10
CA PHE A 334 -35.31 -4.57 27.46
C PHE A 334 -34.00 -5.02 28.13
N ILE A 335 -33.15 -5.75 27.41
CA ILE A 335 -31.83 -6.21 27.87
C ILE A 335 -30.94 -4.99 28.14
N GLU A 336 -30.89 -4.02 27.23
CA GLU A 336 -30.09 -2.80 27.37
C GLU A 336 -30.50 -2.01 28.63
N ARG A 337 -31.80 -1.84 28.84
CA ARG A 337 -32.33 -1.18 30.05
C ARG A 337 -31.96 -1.95 31.32
N LYS A 338 -32.05 -3.28 31.32
CA LYS A 338 -31.72 -4.11 32.48
C LYS A 338 -30.22 -4.10 32.80
N LEU A 339 -29.37 -4.04 31.79
CA LEU A 339 -27.91 -3.90 31.95
C LEU A 339 -27.54 -2.53 32.51
N LYS A 340 -28.16 -1.44 32.03
CA LYS A 340 -27.98 -0.09 32.60
C LYS A 340 -28.46 0.00 34.05
N GLU A 341 -29.60 -0.59 34.38
CA GLU A 341 -30.11 -0.68 35.76
C GLU A 341 -29.16 -1.47 36.68
N GLY A 342 -28.39 -2.42 36.12
CA GLY A 342 -27.35 -3.20 36.83
C GLY A 342 -25.98 -2.51 36.92
N GLY A 343 -25.82 -1.29 36.39
CA GLY A 343 -24.56 -0.54 36.41
C GLY A 343 -23.51 -1.02 35.38
N ILE A 344 -23.93 -1.81 34.39
CA ILE A 344 -23.05 -2.25 33.30
C ILE A 344 -23.10 -1.19 32.19
N SER A 345 -21.96 -0.55 31.91
CA SER A 345 -21.82 0.39 30.80
C SER A 345 -21.87 -0.36 29.47
N LEU A 346 -22.68 0.11 28.52
CA LEU A 346 -22.80 -0.43 27.17
C LEU A 346 -21.98 0.38 26.15
N GLN A 347 -21.00 1.16 26.61
CA GLN A 347 -20.06 1.75 25.68
C GLN A 347 -19.36 0.62 24.94
N GLU A 348 -19.38 0.67 23.61
CA GLU A 348 -18.69 -0.28 22.74
C GLU A 348 -17.21 -0.29 23.12
N GLU A 349 -16.79 -1.29 23.89
CA GLU A 349 -15.41 -1.41 24.30
C GLU A 349 -14.56 -1.70 23.06
N SER A 350 -13.52 -0.88 22.86
CA SER A 350 -12.42 -1.22 21.97
C SER A 350 -11.93 -2.63 22.32
N LYS A 351 -11.37 -3.37 21.34
CA LYS A 351 -10.65 -4.64 21.62
C LYS A 351 -9.52 -4.45 22.64
N ILE A 352 -9.17 -3.20 22.98
CA ILE A 352 -8.20 -2.83 24.00
C ILE A 352 -8.90 -2.16 25.18
N ASN A 353 -8.94 -2.84 26.33
CA ASN A 353 -9.44 -2.27 27.58
C ASN A 353 -8.29 -1.64 28.37
N VAL A 354 -8.35 -0.33 28.62
CA VAL A 354 -7.30 0.45 29.29
C VAL A 354 -7.78 0.92 30.66
N VAL A 355 -7.04 0.56 31.71
CA VAL A 355 -7.28 1.01 33.08
C VAL A 355 -6.21 2.04 33.47
N VAL A 356 -6.58 3.32 33.40
CA VAL A 356 -5.73 4.44 33.83
C VAL A 356 -5.86 4.63 35.35
N ASN A 357 -4.72 4.72 36.04
CA ASN A 357 -4.62 4.87 37.50
C ASN A 357 -5.57 3.91 38.27
N PRO A 358 -5.31 2.59 38.23
CA PRO A 358 -6.15 1.59 38.88
C PRO A 358 -6.36 1.88 40.38
N ARG A 359 -7.50 1.43 40.91
CA ARG A 359 -7.82 1.60 42.34
C ARG A 359 -6.78 0.92 43.23
N LYS A 360 -6.64 1.40 44.47
CA LYS A 360 -5.79 0.75 45.48
C LYS A 360 -6.16 -0.73 45.64
N GLY A 361 -5.15 -1.59 45.65
CA GLY A 361 -5.33 -3.04 45.70
C GLY A 361 -5.66 -3.72 44.37
N TYR A 362 -5.63 -2.99 43.24
CA TYR A 362 -5.73 -3.61 41.91
C TYR A 362 -4.65 -4.67 41.74
N THR A 363 -5.06 -5.87 41.33
CA THR A 363 -4.19 -7.02 41.14
C THR A 363 -3.97 -7.23 39.65
N LEU A 364 -2.70 -7.31 39.25
CA LEU A 364 -2.29 -7.45 37.86
C LEU A 364 -2.65 -8.85 37.34
N GLN A 365 -3.26 -8.90 36.16
CA GLN A 365 -3.69 -10.13 35.51
C GLN A 365 -2.67 -10.61 34.48
N GLU A 366 -2.78 -11.88 34.11
CA GLU A 366 -1.97 -12.46 33.04
C GLU A 366 -2.44 -11.92 31.68
N GLY A 367 -1.51 -11.57 30.79
CA GLY A 367 -1.82 -10.95 29.49
C GLY A 367 -1.93 -9.42 29.52
N GLU A 368 -1.99 -8.80 30.70
CA GLU A 368 -1.95 -7.34 30.81
C GLU A 368 -0.56 -6.78 30.45
N ARG A 369 -0.58 -5.58 29.87
CA ARG A 369 0.62 -4.81 29.53
C ARG A 369 0.56 -3.43 30.15
N ALA A 370 1.71 -2.82 30.40
CA ALA A 370 1.82 -1.56 31.10
C ALA A 370 2.07 -0.38 30.14
N ILE A 371 1.53 0.79 30.52
CA ILE A 371 1.79 2.07 29.86
C ILE A 371 2.60 2.94 30.83
N VAL A 372 3.80 3.35 30.40
CA VAL A 372 4.72 4.17 31.19
C VAL A 372 5.09 5.47 30.46
N ILE A 373 5.46 6.49 31.22
CA ILE A 373 6.24 7.64 30.75
C ILE A 373 7.68 7.45 31.24
N PRO A 374 8.68 7.36 30.33
CA PRO A 374 10.09 7.22 30.67
C PRO A 374 10.64 8.38 31.52
#